data_AF-A0A553NX50-F1
#
_entry.id   AF-A0A553NX50-F1
#
_cell.length_a   1.000
_cell.length_b   1.000
_cell.length_c   1.000
_cell.angle_alpha   90.00
_cell.angle_beta   90.00
_cell.angle_gamma   90.00
#
_symmetry.space_group_name_H-M   'P 1'
#
loop_
_entity.id
_entity.type
_entity.pdbx_description
1 polymer ?
#
loop_
_entity_poly.entity_id
_entity_poly.type
_entity_poly.pdbx_seq_one_letter_code
_entity_poly.pdbx_strand_id
1 'polypeptide(L)'
;MSASKIMSVSAVSWLAIFILILLSFPTLEGSELNLNCGINLRARNFFGPRVANNSDFGADDDGITGFPGSWPWMISAGRGLNESWIHKCAGTLIHAKYVLTAAHCAVVSENWSLRFGDRNLKSSLDDYNVITRQIKKTHIHTKYVGDLSAYYDVAIWELDQEIRLNTFQSPICLPGASSYEPNQYDGQKVTLLGWGLLTPFGSRRNDVLRKAPLKIFSNEYCNATHKHVQGRFLQNRVQISLPRLFPDHLMCAGHEEGQFGSCQGDSGGPIMQLIANDTQMRYVQVGIVQGGVRHCGDPKYPGIYTRIDNPEITEFIESVIKPANEYPDLLKELFEGTETGNILDHRVSHNDPEDPNHQASLTIVRAAQTGNLALTRSLVQAGATVNYQDFGVESPLTAACRFGHFEVAKFLLDAGANVNHKAASKMTCLDSAIGLNATEMVEFLIKKGQVLTHPGETLIQAASSGNLEILKQIAGTGHFGRLPIEDQIIIDGPTNSKGENALRISIDQDRVDLFKFLVEAGANLYQTFPDYPMSLAPLFVAAADGRYEIVKYLVESGLDPNFHAEGTHATPFLHACLGKGRLDMIKYLIEHGANVNEVSQNGYSCLSAALRKKDAKVFEFLKKWPQDKL
;
A
#
# COMPACT_ATOMS: atom_id res chain seq x y z
N MET A 1 20.79 14.74 -71.44
CA MET A 1 21.05 13.78 -70.34
C MET A 1 20.15 14.20 -69.19
N SER A 2 18.88 13.77 -69.20
CA SER A 2 18.32 12.66 -68.40
C SER A 2 18.44 12.86 -66.89
N ALA A 3 17.35 13.31 -66.25
CA ALA A 3 16.91 12.85 -64.92
C ALA A 3 15.54 13.47 -64.56
N SER A 4 14.46 12.78 -64.90
CA SER A 4 13.16 12.96 -64.23
C SER A 4 12.34 11.67 -64.36
N LYS A 5 12.50 10.78 -63.39
CA LYS A 5 11.52 9.71 -63.12
C LYS A 5 11.43 9.55 -61.60
N ILE A 6 10.36 10.13 -61.07
CA ILE A 6 9.88 9.93 -59.71
C ILE A 6 9.26 8.53 -59.66
N MET A 7 9.73 7.67 -58.77
CA MET A 7 8.99 6.48 -58.34
C MET A 7 8.53 6.72 -56.90
N SER A 8 7.21 6.75 -56.70
CA SER A 8 6.59 6.73 -55.38
C SER A 8 6.79 5.34 -54.76
N VAL A 9 7.46 5.28 -53.61
CA VAL A 9 7.41 4.11 -52.74
C VAL A 9 6.30 4.38 -51.71
N SER A 10 5.26 3.56 -51.72
CA SER A 10 4.09 3.70 -50.85
C SER A 10 4.44 3.43 -49.37
N ALA A 11 3.74 4.11 -48.48
CA ALA A 11 3.87 4.03 -47.01
C ALA A 11 3.69 2.62 -46.42
N VAL A 12 3.29 1.63 -47.23
CA VAL A 12 3.08 0.23 -46.84
C VAL A 12 4.40 -0.48 -46.52
N SER A 13 5.53 -0.07 -47.10
CA SER A 13 6.84 -0.73 -46.85
C SER A 13 7.46 -0.42 -45.49
N TRP A 14 7.11 0.71 -44.85
CA TRP A 14 7.62 1.06 -43.52
C TRP A 14 6.85 0.36 -42.39
N LEU A 15 5.54 0.10 -42.59
CA LEU A 15 4.72 -0.64 -41.61
C LEU A 15 5.17 -2.10 -41.48
N ALA A 16 5.53 -2.76 -42.58
CA ALA A 16 5.96 -4.15 -42.59
C ALA A 16 7.31 -4.36 -41.86
N ILE A 17 8.22 -3.39 -41.96
CA ILE A 17 9.52 -3.44 -41.27
C ILE A 17 9.35 -3.16 -39.76
N PHE A 18 8.39 -2.31 -39.37
CA PHE A 18 8.09 -2.04 -37.96
C PHE A 18 7.41 -3.23 -37.26
N ILE A 19 6.54 -3.97 -37.97
CA ILE A 19 5.88 -5.18 -37.45
C ILE A 19 6.87 -6.33 -37.26
N LEU A 20 7.87 -6.48 -38.14
CA LEU A 20 8.90 -7.53 -38.01
C LEU A 20 9.88 -7.28 -36.84
N ILE A 21 10.12 -6.02 -36.45
CA ILE A 21 10.97 -5.67 -35.31
C ILE A 21 10.23 -5.87 -33.96
N LEU A 22 8.91 -5.73 -33.93
CA LEU A 22 8.10 -5.96 -32.72
C LEU A 22 7.89 -7.45 -32.39
N LEU A 23 8.08 -8.36 -33.35
CA LEU A 23 7.98 -9.82 -33.13
C LEU A 23 9.27 -10.45 -32.55
N SER A 24 10.28 -9.64 -32.20
CA SER A 24 11.59 -10.14 -31.72
C SER A 24 11.87 -9.87 -30.24
N PHE A 25 10.93 -9.30 -29.49
CA PHE A 25 11.09 -9.12 -28.04
C PHE A 25 10.50 -10.33 -27.30
N PRO A 26 11.25 -10.99 -26.41
CA PRO A 26 10.69 -12.03 -25.58
C PRO A 26 9.59 -11.40 -24.71
N THR A 27 8.37 -11.88 -24.86
CA THR A 27 7.26 -11.59 -23.95
C THR A 27 7.66 -12.04 -22.56
N LEU A 28 7.87 -11.08 -21.66
CA LEU A 28 7.85 -11.35 -20.22
C LEU A 28 6.41 -11.70 -19.86
N GLU A 29 6.07 -12.98 -19.98
CA GLU A 29 4.86 -13.60 -19.42
C GLU A 29 4.95 -13.55 -17.90
N GLY A 30 4.53 -12.44 -17.31
CA GLY A 30 4.18 -12.36 -15.90
C GLY A 30 2.66 -12.49 -15.76
N SER A 31 2.19 -13.52 -15.06
CA SER A 31 0.76 -13.76 -14.81
C SER A 31 0.07 -12.55 -14.17
N GLU A 32 -1.15 -12.22 -14.63
CA GLU A 32 -2.01 -11.12 -14.12
C GLU A 32 -2.30 -11.22 -12.61
N LEU A 33 -2.06 -12.38 -12.00
CA LEU A 33 -2.11 -12.65 -10.55
C LEU A 33 -1.27 -11.69 -9.69
N ASN A 34 -0.30 -10.98 -10.28
CA ASN A 34 0.72 -10.21 -9.57
C ASN A 34 0.59 -8.68 -9.62
N LEU A 35 -0.32 -8.13 -10.43
CA LEU A 35 -0.37 -6.67 -10.69
C LEU A 35 -1.15 -5.87 -9.63
N ASN A 36 -2.00 -6.52 -8.84
CA ASN A 36 -2.93 -5.88 -7.88
C ASN A 36 -2.71 -6.29 -6.42
N CYS A 37 -1.57 -6.91 -6.12
CA CYS A 37 -1.39 -7.64 -4.89
C CYS A 37 -0.33 -7.00 -3.99
N GLY A 38 -0.52 -7.13 -2.67
CA GLY A 38 0.43 -6.66 -1.69
C GLY A 38 0.30 -5.16 -1.39
N ILE A 39 0.22 -4.84 -0.10
CA ILE A 39 0.43 -3.47 0.38
C ILE A 39 1.87 -3.11 0.00
N ASN A 40 2.10 -2.06 -0.79
CA ASN A 40 3.43 -1.46 -0.82
C ASN A 40 3.66 -0.77 0.54
N LEU A 41 4.25 -1.51 1.47
CA LEU A 41 4.40 -1.10 2.88
C LEU A 41 5.27 0.16 2.99
N ARG A 42 6.18 0.41 2.03
CA ARG A 42 6.99 1.63 1.97
C ARG A 42 6.17 2.85 1.53
N ALA A 43 5.22 2.68 0.62
CA ALA A 43 4.39 3.78 0.09
C ALA A 43 3.36 4.35 1.10
N ARG A 44 3.19 3.73 2.29
CA ARG A 44 2.21 4.13 3.30
C ARG A 44 2.82 4.63 4.63
N ASN A 45 4.13 4.88 4.71
CA ASN A 45 4.83 5.10 6.00
C ASN A 45 4.47 4.00 7.04
N PHE A 46 4.25 2.76 6.56
CA PHE A 46 3.78 1.67 7.39
C PHE A 46 4.95 1.07 8.18
N PHE A 47 4.98 1.31 9.49
CA PHE A 47 5.89 0.70 10.46
C PHE A 47 5.35 -0.63 11.04
N GLY A 48 4.58 -1.41 10.28
CA GLY A 48 4.23 -2.78 10.70
C GLY A 48 5.41 -3.75 10.53
N PRO A 49 5.30 -4.96 11.11
CA PRO A 49 6.42 -5.63 11.76
C PRO A 49 7.61 -5.80 10.84
N ARG A 50 8.79 -5.42 11.37
CA ARG A 50 10.10 -5.63 10.75
C ARG A 50 10.20 -7.08 10.25
N VAL A 51 10.87 -7.23 9.11
CA VAL A 51 11.29 -8.53 8.58
C VAL A 51 11.88 -9.36 9.72
N ALA A 52 11.46 -10.61 9.79
CA ALA A 52 11.99 -11.65 10.64
C ALA A 52 13.51 -11.86 10.45
N ASN A 53 14.34 -11.06 11.11
CA ASN A 53 15.74 -11.42 11.34
C ASN A 53 15.83 -12.36 12.55
N ASN A 54 16.82 -13.27 12.56
CA ASN A 54 17.05 -14.22 13.67
C ASN A 54 17.15 -13.56 15.06
N SER A 55 17.36 -12.24 15.11
CA SER A 55 17.44 -11.43 16.33
C SER A 55 16.10 -10.89 16.84
N ASP A 56 15.02 -10.94 16.04
CA ASP A 56 13.72 -10.33 16.40
C ASP A 56 12.77 -11.32 17.09
N PHE A 57 13.08 -12.61 17.08
CA PHE A 57 12.36 -13.65 17.82
C PHE A 57 13.24 -14.17 18.96
N GLY A 58 13.40 -13.33 19.98
CA GLY A 58 13.75 -13.86 21.29
C GLY A 58 12.66 -14.83 21.76
N ALA A 59 12.95 -15.62 22.79
CA ALA A 59 11.97 -16.48 23.46
C ALA A 59 10.75 -15.71 24.06
N ASP A 60 10.70 -14.38 23.86
CA ASP A 60 9.75 -13.42 24.41
C ASP A 60 8.81 -12.78 23.36
N ASP A 61 8.87 -13.10 22.04
CA ASP A 61 7.82 -12.66 21.07
C ASP A 61 6.58 -13.56 21.22
N ASP A 62 5.54 -13.03 21.86
CA ASP A 62 4.26 -13.69 22.14
C ASP A 62 3.36 -13.82 20.89
N GLY A 63 3.91 -13.67 19.68
CA GLY A 63 3.26 -13.96 18.41
C GLY A 63 2.13 -12.97 18.08
N ILE A 64 2.14 -11.80 18.70
CA ILE A 64 1.12 -10.76 18.53
C ILE A 64 1.18 -10.21 17.10
N THR A 65 0.03 -10.17 16.44
CA THR A 65 -0.15 -9.39 15.22
C THR A 65 -0.33 -7.92 15.60
N GLY A 66 0.37 -7.01 14.90
CA GLY A 66 0.43 -5.57 15.22
C GLY A 66 -0.93 -4.85 15.19
N PHE A 67 -0.95 -3.58 14.81
CA PHE A 67 -2.19 -2.79 14.80
C PHE A 67 -3.22 -3.33 13.77
N PRO A 68 -4.52 -3.05 13.95
CA PRO A 68 -5.57 -3.29 12.95
C PRO A 68 -5.14 -2.92 11.52
N GLY A 69 -5.47 -3.77 10.54
CA GLY A 69 -5.04 -3.57 9.14
C GLY A 69 -3.60 -4.01 8.83
N SER A 70 -2.86 -4.59 9.80
CA SER A 70 -1.52 -5.14 9.53
C SER A 70 -1.52 -6.35 8.59
N TRP A 71 -2.64 -7.06 8.52
CA TRP A 71 -2.81 -8.29 7.73
C TRP A 71 -4.15 -8.29 6.98
N PRO A 72 -4.37 -7.34 6.06
CA PRO A 72 -5.70 -7.03 5.50
C PRO A 72 -6.23 -8.09 4.53
N TRP A 73 -5.42 -9.08 4.19
CA TRP A 73 -5.84 -10.24 3.41
C TRP A 73 -6.41 -11.37 4.27
N MET A 74 -6.23 -11.33 5.60
CA MET A 74 -6.69 -12.42 6.47
C MET A 74 -8.20 -12.44 6.62
N ILE A 75 -8.76 -13.65 6.53
CA ILE A 75 -10.19 -13.89 6.58
C ILE A 75 -10.49 -14.99 7.59
N SER A 76 -11.45 -14.73 8.45
CA SER A 76 -12.02 -15.72 9.35
C SER A 76 -13.28 -16.29 8.72
N ALA A 77 -13.34 -17.61 8.52
CA ALA A 77 -14.52 -18.31 8.03
C ALA A 77 -15.21 -19.03 9.20
N GLY A 78 -16.52 -18.87 9.32
CA GLY A 78 -17.20 -19.32 10.52
C GLY A 78 -18.70 -19.01 10.55
N ARG A 79 -19.26 -19.03 11.76
CA ARG A 79 -20.68 -18.72 11.99
C ARG A 79 -20.82 -17.55 12.97
N GLY A 80 -21.65 -16.58 12.61
CA GLY A 80 -22.12 -15.55 13.54
C GLY A 80 -23.33 -16.06 14.33
N LEU A 81 -23.32 -15.92 15.66
CA LEU A 81 -24.42 -16.27 16.56
C LEU A 81 -24.63 -15.14 17.56
N ASN A 82 -25.72 -14.37 17.45
CA ASN A 82 -26.15 -13.36 18.43
C ASN A 82 -24.97 -12.56 19.03
N GLU A 83 -24.29 -11.78 18.20
CA GLU A 83 -23.12 -10.94 18.54
C GLU A 83 -21.79 -11.69 18.80
N SER A 84 -21.79 -13.03 18.79
CA SER A 84 -20.58 -13.86 18.91
C SER A 84 -20.13 -14.46 17.57
N TRP A 85 -18.83 -14.70 17.41
CA TRP A 85 -18.25 -15.30 16.20
C TRP A 85 -17.55 -16.62 16.50
N ILE A 86 -17.89 -17.65 15.73
CA ILE A 86 -17.29 -18.98 15.82
C ILE A 86 -16.39 -19.19 14.61
N HIS A 87 -15.09 -18.95 14.80
CA HIS A 87 -14.07 -19.32 13.82
C HIS A 87 -14.00 -20.84 13.59
N LYS A 88 -13.88 -21.25 12.33
CA LYS A 88 -13.76 -22.65 11.92
C LYS A 88 -12.55 -22.92 11.04
N CYS A 89 -12.32 -22.06 10.05
CA CYS A 89 -11.17 -22.08 9.16
C CYS A 89 -10.75 -20.66 8.81
N ALA A 90 -9.57 -20.52 8.22
CA ALA A 90 -9.07 -19.29 7.66
C ALA A 90 -9.15 -19.29 6.12
N GLY A 91 -8.94 -18.11 5.55
CA GLY A 91 -8.78 -17.90 4.13
C GLY A 91 -7.99 -16.63 3.89
N THR A 92 -7.62 -16.41 2.63
CA THR A 92 -6.85 -15.24 2.22
C THR A 92 -7.49 -14.54 1.04
N LEU A 93 -7.67 -13.22 1.12
CA LEU A 93 -8.18 -12.42 0.01
C LEU A 93 -7.14 -12.42 -1.11
N ILE A 94 -7.52 -12.88 -2.29
CA ILE A 94 -6.66 -12.93 -3.49
C ILE A 94 -7.19 -12.02 -4.61
N HIS A 95 -8.46 -11.63 -4.51
CA HIS A 95 -9.14 -10.68 -5.39
C HIS A 95 -10.32 -10.05 -4.63
N ALA A 96 -10.85 -8.90 -5.09
CA ALA A 96 -12.01 -8.24 -4.46
C ALA A 96 -13.26 -9.14 -4.30
N LYS A 97 -13.33 -10.25 -5.03
CA LYS A 97 -14.44 -11.21 -5.06
C LYS A 97 -14.06 -12.65 -4.68
N TYR A 98 -12.77 -12.95 -4.51
CA TYR A 98 -12.30 -14.34 -4.38
C TYR A 98 -11.39 -14.50 -3.18
N VAL A 99 -11.62 -15.59 -2.44
CA VAL A 99 -10.90 -15.95 -1.22
C VAL A 99 -10.28 -17.33 -1.40
N LEU A 100 -8.95 -17.42 -1.28
CA LEU A 100 -8.21 -18.68 -1.30
C LEU A 100 -8.33 -19.38 0.05
N THR A 101 -8.57 -20.69 0.05
CA THR A 101 -8.67 -21.51 1.26
C THR A 101 -8.34 -22.99 0.96
N ALA A 102 -8.42 -23.84 1.98
CA ALA A 102 -8.28 -25.28 1.86
C ALA A 102 -9.60 -25.92 1.40
N ALA A 103 -9.54 -26.93 0.54
CA ALA A 103 -10.73 -27.62 0.04
C ALA A 103 -11.52 -28.32 1.15
N HIS A 104 -10.85 -28.92 2.14
CA HIS A 104 -11.53 -29.57 3.27
C HIS A 104 -12.34 -28.58 4.12
N CYS A 105 -11.94 -27.31 4.18
CA CYS A 105 -12.74 -26.24 4.80
C CYS A 105 -13.94 -25.89 3.94
N ALA A 106 -13.73 -25.81 2.62
CA ALA A 106 -14.74 -25.40 1.67
C ALA A 106 -15.87 -26.42 1.49
N VAL A 107 -15.59 -27.72 1.65
CA VAL A 107 -16.62 -28.79 1.56
C VAL A 107 -17.65 -28.70 2.69
N VAL A 108 -17.28 -28.17 3.85
CA VAL A 108 -18.15 -28.11 5.05
C VAL A 108 -18.69 -26.71 5.34
N SER A 109 -18.57 -25.77 4.39
CA SER A 109 -18.82 -24.34 4.58
C SER A 109 -20.19 -23.84 4.12
N GLU A 110 -21.15 -24.71 3.83
CA GLU A 110 -22.48 -24.34 3.26
C GLU A 110 -23.22 -23.24 4.05
N ASN A 111 -23.03 -23.19 5.37
CA ASN A 111 -23.66 -22.21 6.27
C ASN A 111 -22.64 -21.29 6.95
N TRP A 112 -21.50 -21.06 6.30
CA TRP A 112 -20.47 -20.18 6.85
C TRP A 112 -20.53 -18.81 6.19
N SER A 113 -20.18 -17.80 6.98
CA SER A 113 -19.91 -16.47 6.49
C SER A 113 -18.41 -16.18 6.62
N LEU A 114 -17.95 -15.20 5.84
CA LEU A 114 -16.55 -14.78 5.81
C LEU A 114 -16.44 -13.40 6.44
N ARG A 115 -15.54 -13.23 7.42
CA ARG A 115 -15.31 -12.00 8.17
C ARG A 115 -13.93 -11.44 7.83
N PHE A 116 -13.88 -10.16 7.44
CA PHE A 116 -12.70 -9.49 6.88
C PHE A 116 -12.32 -8.26 7.71
N GLY A 117 -11.03 -7.90 7.68
CA GLY A 117 -10.49 -6.70 8.34
C GLY A 117 -10.59 -6.71 9.85
N ASP A 118 -10.75 -7.90 10.42
CA ASP A 118 -10.87 -8.12 11.86
C ASP A 118 -9.59 -8.76 12.38
N ARG A 119 -9.09 -8.31 13.52
CA ARG A 119 -7.96 -8.89 14.22
C ARG A 119 -8.42 -9.67 15.45
N ASN A 120 -9.51 -9.26 16.08
CA ASN A 120 -10.01 -9.77 17.35
C ASN A 120 -11.48 -10.20 17.26
N LEU A 121 -11.72 -11.49 17.10
CA LEU A 121 -13.04 -12.03 16.81
C LEU A 121 -14.08 -11.86 17.93
N LYS A 122 -13.65 -11.47 19.14
CA LYS A 122 -14.51 -11.20 20.31
C LYS A 122 -14.98 -9.75 20.44
N SER A 123 -14.27 -8.80 19.82
CA SER A 123 -14.55 -7.36 19.94
C SER A 123 -14.50 -6.75 18.55
N SER A 124 -15.53 -6.01 18.15
CA SER A 124 -15.47 -5.17 16.95
C SER A 124 -15.07 -3.73 17.26
N LEU A 125 -14.77 -3.39 18.52
CA LEU A 125 -14.46 -2.03 18.97
C LEU A 125 -12.99 -1.62 18.77
N ASP A 126 -12.10 -2.58 18.51
CA ASP A 126 -10.69 -2.36 18.20
C ASP A 126 -10.41 -2.21 16.70
N ASP A 127 -11.37 -2.52 15.82
CA ASP A 127 -11.22 -2.50 14.36
C ASP A 127 -12.30 -1.64 13.68
N TYR A 128 -11.92 -0.56 13.01
CA TYR A 128 -12.86 0.44 12.47
C TYR A 128 -13.70 -0.02 11.25
N ASN A 129 -13.37 -1.14 10.60
CA ASN A 129 -13.97 -1.54 9.31
C ASN A 129 -14.17 -3.06 9.12
N VAL A 130 -14.72 -3.75 10.12
CA VAL A 130 -15.08 -5.18 10.00
C VAL A 130 -16.24 -5.34 9.02
N ILE A 131 -16.11 -6.25 8.06
CA ILE A 131 -17.19 -6.61 7.13
C ILE A 131 -17.41 -8.12 7.09
N THR A 132 -18.64 -8.52 6.79
CA THR A 132 -19.02 -9.92 6.55
C THR A 132 -19.55 -10.08 5.13
N ARG A 133 -19.24 -11.23 4.49
CA ARG A 133 -19.79 -11.64 3.18
C ARG A 133 -20.26 -13.09 3.23
N GLN A 134 -21.21 -13.43 2.37
CA GLN A 134 -21.64 -14.81 2.18
C GLN A 134 -20.86 -15.47 1.05
N ILE A 135 -20.74 -16.79 1.13
CA ILE A 135 -20.18 -17.61 0.06
C ILE A 135 -21.27 -17.82 -0.97
N LYS A 136 -21.11 -17.25 -2.17
CA LYS A 136 -22.02 -17.45 -3.30
C LYS A 136 -21.79 -18.78 -3.99
N LYS A 137 -20.52 -19.09 -4.23
CA LYS A 137 -20.09 -20.29 -4.93
C LYS A 137 -18.75 -20.75 -4.38
N THR A 138 -18.59 -22.07 -4.29
CA THR A 138 -17.33 -22.70 -3.93
C THR A 138 -16.74 -23.37 -5.17
N HIS A 139 -15.48 -23.07 -5.45
CA HIS A 139 -14.70 -23.71 -6.49
C HIS A 139 -13.66 -24.60 -5.82
N ILE A 140 -13.72 -25.90 -6.06
CA ILE A 140 -12.80 -26.89 -5.47
C ILE A 140 -11.94 -27.46 -6.59
N HIS A 141 -10.65 -27.62 -6.34
CA HIS A 141 -9.75 -28.25 -7.31
C HIS A 141 -10.25 -29.65 -7.68
N THR A 142 -10.34 -29.97 -8.96
CA THR A 142 -10.97 -31.20 -9.47
C THR A 142 -10.29 -32.49 -9.00
N LYS A 143 -8.99 -32.42 -8.70
CA LYS A 143 -8.20 -33.53 -8.15
C LYS A 143 -8.27 -33.68 -6.63
N TYR A 144 -8.98 -32.80 -5.92
CA TYR A 144 -9.21 -32.95 -4.49
C TYR A 144 -10.11 -34.15 -4.22
N VAL A 145 -9.70 -35.02 -3.29
CA VAL A 145 -10.48 -36.17 -2.85
C VAL A 145 -10.64 -36.07 -1.34
N GLY A 146 -11.87 -35.96 -0.85
CA GLY A 146 -12.16 -35.74 0.58
C GLY A 146 -11.53 -36.78 1.53
N ASP A 147 -11.38 -38.01 1.08
CA ASP A 147 -10.74 -39.10 1.84
C ASP A 147 -9.21 -39.01 1.86
N LEU A 148 -8.61 -38.30 0.89
CA LEU A 148 -7.18 -38.00 0.82
C LEU A 148 -6.99 -36.51 1.14
N SER A 149 -7.15 -36.17 2.41
CA SER A 149 -7.20 -34.80 2.92
C SER A 149 -5.96 -33.93 2.64
N ALA A 150 -4.94 -34.46 1.96
CA ALA A 150 -3.75 -33.73 1.58
C ALA A 150 -3.64 -33.31 0.12
N TYR A 151 -4.08 -34.13 -0.82
CA TYR A 151 -3.73 -33.87 -2.22
C TYR A 151 -4.70 -32.87 -2.85
N TYR A 152 -4.11 -31.82 -3.45
CA TYR A 152 -4.85 -30.71 -4.05
C TYR A 152 -5.89 -30.10 -3.10
N ASP A 153 -5.55 -29.99 -1.81
CA ASP A 153 -6.40 -29.38 -0.78
C ASP A 153 -6.41 -27.85 -0.94
N VAL A 154 -7.03 -27.37 -2.01
CA VAL A 154 -7.16 -25.97 -2.39
C VAL A 154 -8.54 -25.71 -2.98
N ALA A 155 -9.14 -24.61 -2.54
CA ALA A 155 -10.43 -24.13 -3.00
C ALA A 155 -10.49 -22.61 -2.98
N ILE A 156 -11.46 -22.07 -3.70
CA ILE A 156 -11.76 -20.64 -3.75
C ILE A 156 -13.22 -20.43 -3.40
N TRP A 157 -13.49 -19.56 -2.41
CA TRP A 157 -14.82 -19.03 -2.18
C TRP A 157 -15.03 -17.78 -3.03
N GLU A 158 -16.07 -17.80 -3.87
CA GLU A 158 -16.59 -16.63 -4.57
C GLU A 158 -17.61 -15.92 -3.68
N LEU A 159 -17.40 -14.62 -3.49
CA LEU A 159 -18.26 -13.79 -2.66
C LEU A 159 -19.58 -13.45 -3.36
N ASP A 160 -20.65 -13.32 -2.56
CA ASP A 160 -21.95 -12.79 -2.99
C ASP A 160 -21.86 -11.36 -3.52
N GLN A 161 -20.99 -10.56 -2.92
CA GLN A 161 -20.71 -9.19 -3.33
C GLN A 161 -19.21 -8.88 -3.25
N GLU A 162 -18.71 -8.13 -4.25
CA GLU A 162 -17.35 -7.62 -4.23
C GLU A 162 -17.08 -6.75 -2.99
N ILE A 163 -15.84 -6.80 -2.52
CA ILE A 163 -15.35 -6.00 -1.41
C ILE A 163 -14.66 -4.75 -1.97
N ARG A 164 -15.01 -3.60 -1.42
CA ARG A 164 -14.29 -2.35 -1.68
C ARG A 164 -12.93 -2.40 -0.99
N LEU A 165 -11.87 -2.54 -1.79
CA LEU A 165 -10.51 -2.62 -1.29
C LEU A 165 -10.08 -1.34 -0.56
N ASN A 166 -9.40 -1.49 0.57
CA ASN A 166 -8.90 -0.41 1.42
C ASN A 166 -7.76 -0.94 2.34
N THR A 167 -7.36 -0.16 3.34
CA THR A 167 -6.27 -0.53 4.28
C THR A 167 -6.55 -1.79 5.11
N PHE A 168 -7.82 -2.14 5.34
CA PHE A 168 -8.25 -3.28 6.15
C PHE A 168 -8.67 -4.49 5.30
N GLN A 169 -8.96 -4.29 4.01
CA GLN A 169 -9.26 -5.36 3.05
C GLN A 169 -8.45 -5.15 1.77
N SER A 170 -7.40 -5.94 1.58
CA SER A 170 -6.53 -5.87 0.41
C SER A 170 -6.01 -7.26 0.07
N PRO A 171 -5.89 -7.63 -1.21
CA PRO A 171 -5.42 -8.95 -1.59
C PRO A 171 -3.92 -9.16 -1.32
N ILE A 172 -3.56 -10.40 -0.99
CA ILE A 172 -2.15 -10.85 -0.92
C ILE A 172 -1.61 -11.16 -2.32
N CYS A 173 -0.29 -11.13 -2.49
CA CYS A 173 0.33 -11.66 -3.71
C CYS A 173 0.39 -13.17 -3.74
N LEU A 174 0.32 -13.70 -4.96
CA LEU A 174 0.58 -15.10 -5.27
C LEU A 174 1.90 -15.20 -6.05
N PRO A 175 2.56 -16.37 -6.10
CA PRO A 175 3.80 -16.55 -6.82
C PRO A 175 3.64 -16.17 -8.30
N GLY A 176 4.66 -15.54 -8.88
CA GLY A 176 4.68 -15.21 -10.31
C GLY A 176 4.99 -16.41 -11.18
N ALA A 177 4.73 -16.28 -12.49
CA ALA A 177 5.19 -17.24 -13.48
C ALA A 177 6.73 -17.25 -13.50
N SER A 178 7.32 -18.21 -12.78
CA SER A 178 8.73 -18.57 -12.86
C SER A 178 8.85 -20.03 -13.29
N SER A 179 10.05 -20.46 -13.69
CA SER A 179 10.33 -21.88 -13.88
C SER A 179 10.07 -22.63 -12.57
N TYR A 180 9.00 -23.40 -12.52
CA TYR A 180 8.62 -24.17 -11.35
C TYR A 180 9.76 -25.12 -10.93
N GLU A 181 10.17 -25.04 -9.67
CA GLU A 181 11.15 -25.94 -9.07
C GLU A 181 10.62 -26.37 -7.68
N PRO A 182 10.37 -27.68 -7.45
CA PRO A 182 9.73 -28.16 -6.23
C PRO A 182 10.40 -27.75 -4.92
N ASN A 183 11.72 -27.52 -4.90
CA ASN A 183 12.45 -27.15 -3.69
C ASN A 183 12.89 -25.67 -3.68
N GLN A 184 12.28 -24.79 -4.47
CA GLN A 184 12.76 -23.41 -4.62
C GLN A 184 12.73 -22.63 -3.29
N TYR A 185 11.85 -23.05 -2.38
CA TYR A 185 11.69 -22.47 -1.05
C TYR A 185 12.45 -23.23 0.05
N ASP A 186 13.26 -24.23 -0.26
CA ASP A 186 13.99 -24.99 0.76
C ASP A 186 14.89 -24.06 1.59
N GLY A 187 14.76 -24.20 2.91
CA GLY A 187 15.47 -23.40 3.89
C GLY A 187 14.95 -21.97 4.06
N GLN A 188 13.98 -21.53 3.26
CA GLN A 188 13.44 -20.18 3.35
C GLN A 188 12.55 -20.02 4.58
N LYS A 189 12.60 -18.82 5.16
CA LYS A 189 11.75 -18.44 6.29
C LYS A 189 10.45 -17.85 5.80
N VAL A 190 9.36 -18.30 6.40
CA VAL A 190 8.00 -17.84 6.11
C VAL A 190 7.24 -17.52 7.38
N THR A 191 6.20 -16.73 7.24
CA THR A 191 5.27 -16.38 8.33
C THR A 191 3.97 -17.14 8.13
N LEU A 192 3.55 -17.90 9.14
CA LEU A 192 2.22 -18.44 9.29
C LEU A 192 1.31 -17.42 9.99
N LEU A 193 0.06 -17.30 9.55
CA LEU A 193 -0.97 -16.49 10.20
C LEU A 193 -2.26 -17.27 10.43
N GLY A 194 -2.91 -17.05 11.58
CA GLY A 194 -4.26 -17.56 11.83
C GLY A 194 -4.78 -17.34 13.24
N TRP A 195 -6.01 -17.84 13.47
CA TRP A 195 -6.73 -17.84 14.76
C TRP A 195 -6.83 -19.25 15.36
N GLY A 196 -5.96 -20.15 14.92
CA GLY A 196 -5.89 -21.52 15.40
C GLY A 196 -5.55 -21.61 16.89
N LEU A 197 -5.65 -22.83 17.42
CA LEU A 197 -5.33 -23.11 18.81
C LEU A 197 -3.85 -22.84 19.11
N LEU A 198 -3.57 -22.30 20.29
CA LEU A 198 -2.19 -22.04 20.75
C LEU A 198 -1.47 -23.29 21.26
N THR A 199 -2.20 -24.34 21.61
CA THR A 199 -1.61 -25.58 22.14
C THR A 199 -2.27 -26.81 21.53
N PRO A 200 -1.55 -27.93 21.41
CA PRO A 200 -2.06 -29.16 20.79
C PRO A 200 -3.33 -29.75 21.44
N PHE A 201 -3.59 -29.40 22.71
CA PHE A 201 -4.73 -29.90 23.50
C PHE A 201 -5.58 -28.77 24.10
N GLY A 202 -5.38 -27.53 23.65
CA GLY A 202 -6.03 -26.36 24.21
C GLY A 202 -7.52 -26.29 23.87
N SER A 203 -8.36 -26.03 24.87
CA SER A 203 -9.77 -25.66 24.69
C SER A 203 -9.99 -24.15 24.55
N ARG A 204 -8.95 -23.33 24.77
CA ARG A 204 -8.99 -21.88 24.59
C ARG A 204 -8.68 -21.52 23.15
N ARG A 205 -9.72 -21.16 22.40
CA ARG A 205 -9.59 -20.46 21.12
C ARG A 205 -8.92 -19.12 21.35
N ASN A 206 -8.04 -18.73 20.44
CA ASN A 206 -7.48 -17.39 20.43
C ASN A 206 -8.33 -16.54 19.50
N ASP A 207 -9.03 -15.57 20.07
CA ASP A 207 -9.84 -14.67 19.27
C ASP A 207 -8.98 -13.61 18.58
N VAL A 208 -7.72 -13.46 19.00
CA VAL A 208 -6.75 -12.53 18.42
C VAL A 208 -5.88 -13.25 17.39
N LEU A 209 -5.78 -12.66 16.19
CA LEU A 209 -4.94 -13.15 15.11
C LEU A 209 -3.48 -13.25 15.57
N ARG A 210 -2.80 -14.36 15.26
CA ARG A 210 -1.40 -14.60 15.61
C ARG A 210 -0.53 -14.86 14.40
N LYS A 211 0.77 -14.61 14.58
CA LYS A 211 1.82 -14.94 13.62
C LYS A 211 2.80 -15.95 14.21
N ALA A 212 3.37 -16.81 13.37
CA ALA A 212 4.40 -17.76 13.77
C ALA A 212 5.50 -17.88 12.70
N PRO A 213 6.79 -17.87 13.07
CA PRO A 213 7.88 -18.07 12.12
C PRO A 213 8.05 -19.56 11.82
N LEU A 214 8.16 -19.89 10.54
CA LEU A 214 8.44 -21.25 10.07
C LEU A 214 9.59 -21.25 9.07
N LYS A 215 10.19 -22.43 8.89
CA LYS A 215 11.12 -22.75 7.82
C LYS A 215 10.48 -23.78 6.90
N ILE A 216 10.57 -23.56 5.59
CA ILE A 216 10.18 -24.56 4.58
C ILE A 216 11.32 -25.58 4.43
N PHE A 217 10.97 -26.86 4.35
CA PHE A 217 11.92 -27.94 4.13
C PHE A 217 11.78 -28.55 2.74
N SER A 218 12.87 -29.12 2.23
CA SER A 218 12.86 -29.90 0.99
C SER A 218 11.88 -31.07 1.04
N ASN A 219 11.32 -31.43 -0.12
CA ASN A 219 10.43 -32.58 -0.22
C ASN A 219 11.15 -33.89 0.18
N GLU A 220 12.47 -34.00 -0.02
CA GLU A 220 13.27 -35.14 0.47
C GLU A 220 13.21 -35.25 2.00
N TYR A 221 13.44 -34.13 2.70
CA TYR A 221 13.32 -34.08 4.16
C TYR A 221 11.90 -34.40 4.63
N CYS A 222 10.89 -33.82 3.99
CA CYS A 222 9.48 -34.07 4.32
C CYS A 222 9.11 -35.56 4.12
N ASN A 223 9.58 -36.18 3.03
CA ASN A 223 9.42 -37.60 2.76
C ASN A 223 10.11 -38.46 3.81
N ALA A 224 11.36 -38.17 4.17
CA ALA A 224 12.11 -38.95 5.15
C ALA A 224 11.45 -38.91 6.56
N THR A 225 11.04 -37.73 7.00
CA THR A 225 10.42 -37.52 8.32
C THR A 225 9.04 -38.18 8.43
N HIS A 226 8.21 -38.11 7.38
CA HIS A 226 6.87 -38.68 7.40
C HIS A 226 6.80 -40.16 7.00
N LYS A 227 7.83 -40.70 6.33
CA LYS A 227 7.91 -42.14 6.03
C LYS A 227 8.19 -42.99 7.28
N HIS A 228 8.97 -42.46 8.21
CA HIS A 228 9.48 -43.21 9.37
C HIS A 228 8.85 -42.78 10.71
N VAL A 229 7.53 -42.52 10.71
CA VAL A 229 6.84 -42.15 11.95
C VAL A 229 6.79 -43.33 12.94
N GLN A 230 7.07 -43.04 14.20
CA GLN A 230 7.03 -44.03 15.28
C GLN A 230 5.60 -44.22 15.81
N GLY A 231 5.11 -45.46 15.76
CA GLY A 231 3.84 -45.86 16.36
C GLY A 231 2.74 -46.15 15.33
N ARG A 232 2.03 -47.27 15.52
CA ARG A 232 1.04 -47.81 14.58
C ARG A 232 -0.07 -46.82 14.22
N PHE A 233 -0.51 -46.01 15.19
CA PHE A 233 -1.55 -45.00 14.97
C PHE A 233 -1.11 -43.89 14.01
N LEU A 234 0.11 -43.36 14.21
CA LEU A 234 0.66 -42.30 13.35
C LEU A 234 0.99 -42.85 11.96
N GLN A 235 1.49 -44.08 11.87
CA GLN A 235 1.73 -44.75 10.58
C GLN A 235 0.42 -44.90 9.79
N ASN A 236 -0.66 -45.32 10.44
CA ASN A 236 -1.97 -45.40 9.79
C ASN A 236 -2.47 -44.02 9.35
N ARG A 237 -2.30 -42.97 10.18
CA ARG A 237 -2.67 -41.61 9.79
C ARG A 237 -1.89 -41.11 8.57
N VAL A 238 -0.57 -41.28 8.54
CA VAL A 238 0.26 -40.95 7.38
C VAL A 238 -0.20 -41.74 6.16
N GLN A 239 -0.44 -43.05 6.30
CA GLN A 239 -0.84 -43.90 5.19
C GLN A 239 -2.19 -43.48 4.58
N ILE A 240 -3.12 -42.97 5.39
CA ILE A 240 -4.43 -42.49 4.95
C ILE A 240 -4.33 -41.09 4.35
N SER A 241 -3.69 -40.15 5.05
CA SER A 241 -3.64 -38.74 4.63
C SER A 241 -2.58 -38.44 3.56
N LEU A 242 -1.48 -39.20 3.54
CA LEU A 242 -0.32 -39.02 2.66
C LEU A 242 0.20 -40.36 2.07
N PRO A 243 -0.65 -41.17 1.38
CA PRO A 243 -0.23 -42.46 0.82
C PRO A 243 0.92 -42.39 -0.18
N ARG A 244 1.14 -41.23 -0.84
CA ARG A 244 2.24 -40.96 -1.78
C ARG A 244 3.30 -40.02 -1.19
N LEU A 245 3.24 -39.75 0.12
CA LEU A 245 4.06 -38.76 0.82
C LEU A 245 3.98 -37.38 0.15
N PHE A 246 5.09 -36.63 0.01
CA PHE A 246 5.16 -35.27 -0.50
C PHE A 246 5.54 -35.24 -1.99
N PRO A 247 4.56 -35.35 -2.91
CA PRO A 247 4.76 -35.02 -4.32
C PRO A 247 4.95 -33.50 -4.47
N ASP A 248 5.23 -33.09 -5.69
CA ASP A 248 5.57 -31.74 -6.11
C ASP A 248 4.55 -30.65 -5.66
N HIS A 249 3.27 -30.98 -5.53
CA HIS A 249 2.24 -30.00 -5.11
C HIS A 249 2.10 -29.85 -3.58
N LEU A 250 2.88 -30.59 -2.78
CA LEU A 250 2.92 -30.45 -1.32
C LEU A 250 4.28 -29.97 -0.83
N MET A 251 4.25 -29.26 0.30
CA MET A 251 5.45 -28.89 1.06
C MET A 251 5.21 -29.14 2.55
N CYS A 252 6.30 -29.24 3.31
CA CYS A 252 6.22 -29.17 4.76
C CYS A 252 7.02 -27.99 5.32
N ALA A 253 6.50 -27.41 6.40
CA ALA A 253 7.13 -26.29 7.09
C ALA A 253 6.92 -26.37 8.60
N GLY A 254 7.93 -25.92 9.35
CA GLY A 254 7.94 -26.02 10.81
C GLY A 254 9.05 -25.18 11.43
N HIS A 255 9.09 -25.14 12.75
CA HIS A 255 10.18 -24.52 13.50
C HIS A 255 11.21 -25.57 13.93
N GLU A 256 12.50 -25.28 13.75
CA GLU A 256 13.57 -26.28 13.96
C GLU A 256 13.65 -26.77 15.41
N GLU A 257 13.40 -25.89 16.37
CA GLU A 257 13.37 -26.21 17.80
C GLU A 257 12.01 -26.75 18.28
N GLY A 258 11.03 -26.87 17.38
CA GLY A 258 9.62 -27.09 17.71
C GLY A 258 8.97 -25.82 18.25
N GLN A 259 7.77 -25.94 18.83
CA GLN A 259 6.98 -24.88 19.48
C GLN A 259 6.05 -24.07 18.56
N PHE A 260 6.46 -23.78 17.33
CA PHE A 260 5.64 -23.04 16.35
C PHE A 260 5.20 -23.93 15.18
N GLY A 261 3.93 -23.80 14.79
CA GLY A 261 3.35 -24.51 13.66
C GLY A 261 1.85 -24.29 13.55
N SER A 262 1.27 -24.66 12.41
CA SER A 262 -0.18 -24.60 12.20
C SER A 262 -0.94 -25.49 13.17
N CYS A 263 -2.10 -25.03 13.60
CA CYS A 263 -2.98 -25.77 14.49
C CYS A 263 -4.43 -25.77 14.02
N GLN A 264 -5.28 -26.50 14.76
CA GLN A 264 -6.70 -26.57 14.47
C GLN A 264 -7.30 -25.16 14.41
N GLY A 265 -7.91 -24.81 13.27
CA GLY A 265 -8.45 -23.49 12.98
C GLY A 265 -7.63 -22.71 11.95
N ASP A 266 -6.33 -22.98 11.82
CA ASP A 266 -5.48 -22.30 10.82
C ASP A 266 -5.69 -22.82 9.39
N SER A 267 -6.39 -23.95 9.21
CA SER A 267 -6.70 -24.55 7.91
C SER A 267 -7.25 -23.52 6.92
N GLY A 268 -6.67 -23.49 5.72
CA GLY A 268 -6.99 -22.51 4.68
C GLY A 268 -6.28 -21.17 4.83
N GLY A 269 -5.62 -20.92 5.95
CA GLY A 269 -4.78 -19.75 6.18
C GLY A 269 -3.45 -19.81 5.41
N PRO A 270 -2.71 -18.70 5.35
CA PRO A 270 -1.53 -18.60 4.51
C PRO A 270 -0.24 -18.95 5.27
N ILE A 271 0.73 -19.53 4.56
CA ILE A 271 2.15 -19.30 4.83
C ILE A 271 2.70 -18.38 3.76
N MET A 272 3.44 -17.35 4.18
CA MET A 272 3.83 -16.24 3.31
C MET A 272 5.29 -15.91 3.44
N GLN A 273 5.88 -15.56 2.31
CA GLN A 273 7.21 -14.98 2.22
C GLN A 273 7.09 -13.45 2.10
N LEU A 274 7.99 -12.74 2.77
CA LEU A 274 8.19 -11.33 2.55
C LEU A 274 9.26 -11.14 1.47
N ILE A 275 8.86 -10.63 0.31
CA ILE A 275 9.80 -10.20 -0.73
C ILE A 275 10.06 -8.72 -0.49
N ALA A 276 11.29 -8.40 -0.06
CA ALA A 276 11.75 -7.04 0.16
C ALA A 276 12.97 -6.78 -0.72
N ASN A 277 12.84 -5.90 -1.70
CA ASN A 277 13.96 -5.32 -2.44
C ASN A 277 13.96 -3.79 -2.27
N ASP A 278 14.92 -3.11 -2.88
CA ASP A 278 15.10 -1.66 -2.72
C ASP A 278 13.89 -0.84 -3.21
N THR A 279 13.03 -1.42 -4.05
CA THR A 279 11.90 -0.74 -4.70
C THR A 279 10.51 -1.24 -4.27
N GLN A 280 10.41 -2.45 -3.74
CA GLN A 280 9.16 -3.14 -3.47
C GLN A 280 9.28 -4.00 -2.20
N MET A 281 8.29 -3.88 -1.33
CA MET A 281 8.12 -4.75 -0.17
C MET A 281 6.70 -5.31 -0.22
N ARG A 282 6.56 -6.63 -0.45
CA ARG A 282 5.28 -7.31 -0.58
C ARG A 282 5.28 -8.70 0.06
N TYR A 283 4.14 -9.10 0.60
CA TYR A 283 3.92 -10.47 1.06
C TYR A 283 3.37 -11.32 -0.08
N VAL A 284 4.00 -12.46 -0.31
CA VAL A 284 3.58 -13.47 -1.28
C VAL A 284 3.16 -14.72 -0.51
N GLN A 285 1.92 -15.16 -0.68
CA GLN A 285 1.46 -16.44 -0.15
C GLN A 285 2.08 -17.55 -0.99
N VAL A 286 2.88 -18.40 -0.37
CA VAL A 286 3.54 -19.53 -1.06
C VAL A 286 2.81 -20.84 -0.81
N GLY A 287 2.04 -20.92 0.27
CA GLY A 287 1.28 -22.13 0.61
C GLY A 287 -0.01 -21.88 1.39
N ILE A 288 -0.83 -22.92 1.44
CA ILE A 288 -2.12 -22.96 2.15
C ILE A 288 -2.00 -23.99 3.27
N VAL A 289 -2.37 -23.60 4.49
CA VAL A 289 -2.39 -24.49 5.66
C VAL A 289 -3.39 -25.62 5.41
N GLN A 290 -2.90 -26.85 5.43
CA GLN A 290 -3.71 -28.04 5.25
C GLN A 290 -3.91 -28.77 6.58
N GLY A 291 -2.81 -29.03 7.30
CA GLY A 291 -2.86 -29.70 8.60
C GLY A 291 -1.54 -30.37 8.99
N GLY A 292 -1.60 -31.43 9.79
CA GLY A 292 -0.44 -32.18 10.22
C GLY A 292 -0.82 -33.56 10.75
N VAL A 293 0.16 -34.46 10.86
CA VAL A 293 -0.08 -35.86 11.24
C VAL A 293 -0.18 -36.08 12.74
N ARG A 294 0.34 -35.13 13.56
CA ARG A 294 0.37 -35.23 15.02
C ARG A 294 -0.14 -33.98 15.73
N HIS A 295 0.74 -33.29 16.46
CA HIS A 295 0.44 -32.15 17.31
C HIS A 295 0.97 -30.90 16.61
N CYS A 296 0.33 -29.76 16.86
CA CYS A 296 0.74 -28.48 16.30
C CYS A 296 2.17 -28.16 16.72
N GLY A 297 3.03 -27.75 15.77
CA GLY A 297 4.42 -27.39 16.04
C GLY A 297 5.35 -28.54 16.47
N ASP A 298 5.04 -29.79 16.10
CA ASP A 298 5.93 -30.93 16.36
C ASP A 298 7.22 -30.80 15.52
N PRO A 299 8.42 -30.73 16.13
CA PRO A 299 9.67 -30.59 15.40
C PRO A 299 10.04 -31.83 14.56
N LYS A 300 9.49 -33.00 14.88
CA LYS A 300 9.78 -34.25 14.14
C LYS A 300 8.89 -34.43 12.93
N TYR A 301 7.69 -33.85 12.95
CA TYR A 301 6.69 -33.99 11.90
C TYR A 301 6.14 -32.61 11.53
N PRO A 302 6.86 -31.85 10.69
CA PRO A 302 6.44 -30.51 10.29
C PRO A 302 5.04 -30.48 9.68
N GLY A 303 4.38 -29.33 9.74
CA GLY A 303 3.04 -29.14 9.16
C GLY A 303 3.04 -29.33 7.65
N ILE A 304 1.90 -29.69 7.10
CA ILE A 304 1.68 -29.97 5.67
C ILE A 304 0.94 -28.79 5.05
N TYR A 305 1.41 -28.37 3.88
CA TYR A 305 0.86 -27.23 3.15
C TYR A 305 0.74 -27.56 1.65
N THR A 306 -0.32 -27.06 1.05
CA THR A 306 -0.51 -27.09 -0.41
C THR A 306 0.35 -26.01 -1.05
N ARG A 307 1.13 -26.35 -2.09
CA ARG A 307 2.01 -25.43 -2.82
C ARG A 307 1.23 -24.60 -3.84
N ILE A 308 1.29 -23.27 -3.74
CA ILE A 308 0.56 -22.40 -4.68
C ILE A 308 1.29 -22.29 -6.02
N ASP A 309 2.61 -22.28 -6.00
CA ASP A 309 3.50 -22.21 -7.16
C ASP A 309 3.48 -23.47 -8.03
N ASN A 310 2.79 -24.53 -7.61
CA ASN A 310 2.58 -25.70 -8.47
C ASN A 310 1.75 -25.29 -9.71
N PRO A 311 2.16 -25.65 -10.94
CA PRO A 311 1.49 -25.22 -12.16
C PRO A 311 0.00 -25.57 -12.22
N GLU A 312 -0.39 -26.77 -11.79
CA GLU A 312 -1.80 -27.18 -11.82
C GLU A 312 -2.65 -26.38 -10.82
N ILE A 313 -2.09 -26.08 -9.65
CA ILE A 313 -2.76 -25.28 -8.63
C ILE A 313 -2.84 -23.81 -9.08
N THR A 314 -1.76 -23.28 -9.66
CA THR A 314 -1.76 -21.93 -10.26
C THR A 314 -2.80 -21.85 -11.37
N GLU A 315 -2.83 -22.81 -12.30
CA GLU A 315 -3.81 -22.87 -13.38
C GLU A 315 -5.25 -22.94 -12.86
N PHE A 316 -5.50 -23.75 -11.83
CA PHE A 316 -6.81 -23.78 -11.16
C PHE A 316 -7.19 -22.42 -10.58
N ILE A 317 -6.28 -21.78 -9.83
CA ILE A 317 -6.52 -20.46 -9.24
C ILE A 317 -6.82 -19.44 -10.33
N GLU A 318 -5.99 -19.41 -11.39
CA GLU A 318 -6.21 -18.55 -12.55
C GLU A 318 -7.54 -18.82 -13.24
N SER A 319 -7.93 -20.08 -13.45
CA SER A 319 -9.18 -20.43 -14.12
C SER A 319 -10.43 -19.92 -13.40
N VAL A 320 -10.34 -19.71 -12.07
CA VAL A 320 -11.43 -19.21 -11.24
C VAL A 320 -11.41 -17.68 -11.14
N ILE A 321 -10.22 -17.08 -11.01
CA ILE A 321 -10.06 -15.63 -10.84
C ILE A 321 -10.11 -14.88 -12.17
N LYS A 322 -9.70 -15.54 -13.27
CA LYS A 322 -9.87 -15.00 -14.62
C LYS A 322 -11.33 -14.55 -14.75
N PRO A 323 -11.59 -13.33 -15.23
CA PRO A 323 -12.92 -12.99 -15.67
C PRO A 323 -13.40 -14.12 -16.57
N ALA A 324 -14.69 -14.47 -16.50
CA ALA A 324 -15.26 -15.13 -17.65
C ALA A 324 -14.79 -14.31 -18.86
N ASN A 325 -14.13 -15.02 -19.79
CA ASN A 325 -13.60 -14.59 -21.08
C ASN A 325 -12.15 -14.03 -21.08
N GLU A 326 -11.18 -14.55 -21.83
CA GLU A 326 -11.25 -15.21 -23.14
C GLU A 326 -12.37 -14.65 -24.03
N TYR A 327 -12.21 -13.39 -24.43
CA TYR A 327 -12.98 -12.87 -25.56
C TYR A 327 -12.07 -12.55 -26.76
N PRO A 328 -11.48 -13.55 -27.42
CA PRO A 328 -11.29 -13.47 -28.87
C PRO A 328 -12.66 -13.43 -29.58
N ASP A 329 -13.63 -14.21 -29.09
CA ASP A 329 -14.90 -14.43 -29.81
C ASP A 329 -15.93 -13.31 -29.60
N LEU A 330 -16.04 -12.70 -28.41
CA LEU A 330 -16.91 -11.53 -28.23
C LEU A 330 -16.27 -10.24 -28.76
N LEU A 331 -14.94 -10.11 -28.76
CA LEU A 331 -14.29 -9.02 -29.50
C LEU A 331 -14.52 -9.17 -31.02
N LYS A 332 -14.57 -10.41 -31.54
CA LYS A 332 -15.03 -10.65 -32.91
C LYS A 332 -16.50 -10.27 -33.10
N GLU A 333 -17.42 -10.74 -32.26
CA GLU A 333 -18.84 -10.37 -32.40
C GLU A 333 -19.13 -8.88 -32.19
N LEU A 334 -18.38 -8.19 -31.30
CA LEU A 334 -18.49 -6.75 -31.04
C LEU A 334 -18.00 -5.88 -32.21
N PHE A 335 -16.99 -6.32 -32.96
CA PHE A 335 -16.29 -5.50 -33.96
C PHE A 335 -16.36 -6.02 -35.40
N GLU A 336 -16.81 -7.27 -35.65
CA GLU A 336 -17.05 -7.80 -37.01
C GLU A 336 -18.36 -7.26 -37.63
N GLY A 337 -19.24 -6.64 -36.83
CA GLY A 337 -20.49 -6.03 -37.31
C GLY A 337 -20.37 -4.56 -37.75
N THR A 338 -19.26 -3.88 -37.47
CA THR A 338 -19.09 -2.46 -37.79
C THR A 338 -18.28 -2.31 -39.07
N GLU A 339 -18.94 -2.45 -40.22
CA GLU A 339 -18.41 -1.84 -41.44
C GLU A 339 -18.21 -0.34 -41.19
N THR A 340 -17.01 0.11 -41.53
CA THR A 340 -16.53 1.51 -41.55
C THR A 340 -15.99 2.06 -40.23
N GLY A 341 -14.69 2.34 -40.24
CA GLY A 341 -14.11 3.36 -39.40
C GLY A 341 -14.84 4.68 -39.64
N ASN A 342 -15.67 5.07 -38.67
CA ASN A 342 -16.17 6.43 -38.45
C ASN A 342 -17.04 6.42 -37.19
N ILE A 343 -16.41 6.47 -36.01
CA ILE A 343 -17.05 7.15 -34.87
C ILE A 343 -16.01 8.12 -34.32
N LEU A 344 -15.64 9.07 -35.20
CA LEU A 344 -15.16 10.37 -34.77
C LEU A 344 -16.40 11.21 -34.48
N ASP A 345 -16.44 11.70 -33.25
CA ASP A 345 -17.12 12.93 -32.84
C ASP A 345 -18.66 12.90 -32.68
N HIS A 346 -19.07 13.62 -31.64
CA HIS A 346 -20.42 14.09 -31.29
C HIS A 346 -21.38 13.14 -30.56
N ARG A 347 -21.44 13.38 -29.23
CA ARG A 347 -22.69 13.46 -28.44
C ARG A 347 -23.71 12.34 -28.66
N VAL A 348 -23.31 11.08 -28.57
CA VAL A 348 -24.29 10.01 -28.44
C VAL A 348 -24.61 9.81 -26.95
N SER A 349 -25.83 10.18 -26.59
CA SER A 349 -26.47 9.84 -25.33
C SER A 349 -26.69 8.32 -25.30
N HIS A 350 -25.69 7.55 -24.89
CA HIS A 350 -25.82 6.10 -24.68
C HIS A 350 -26.47 5.83 -23.32
N ASN A 351 -27.80 5.90 -23.28
CA ASN A 351 -28.63 5.51 -22.12
C ASN A 351 -29.13 4.05 -22.23
N ASP A 352 -28.59 3.26 -23.16
CA ASP A 352 -28.95 1.85 -23.33
C ASP A 352 -27.84 0.95 -22.73
N PRO A 353 -28.06 0.33 -21.56
CA PRO A 353 -27.09 -0.55 -20.91
C PRO A 353 -26.81 -1.85 -21.68
N GLU A 354 -27.59 -2.16 -22.73
CA GLU A 354 -27.35 -3.30 -23.62
C GLU A 354 -26.58 -2.94 -24.91
N ASP A 355 -26.20 -1.66 -25.11
CA ASP A 355 -25.36 -1.25 -26.23
C ASP A 355 -23.94 -1.87 -26.12
N PRO A 356 -23.51 -2.69 -27.11
CA PRO A 356 -22.21 -3.34 -27.09
C PRO A 356 -21.03 -2.34 -26.98
N ASN A 357 -21.16 -1.13 -27.54
CA ASN A 357 -20.15 -0.08 -27.44
C ASN A 357 -20.10 0.56 -26.05
N HIS A 358 -21.25 0.62 -25.35
CA HIS A 358 -21.31 1.08 -23.95
C HIS A 358 -20.65 0.06 -23.02
N GLN A 359 -20.89 -1.24 -23.22
CA GLN A 359 -20.26 -2.32 -22.44
C GLN A 359 -18.74 -2.42 -22.67
N ALA A 360 -18.28 -2.30 -23.92
CA ALA A 360 -16.85 -2.26 -24.23
C ALA A 360 -16.16 -1.05 -23.58
N SER A 361 -16.85 0.10 -23.54
CA SER A 361 -16.30 1.32 -22.96
C SER A 361 -16.32 1.34 -21.42
N LEU A 362 -17.26 0.65 -20.77
CA LEU A 362 -17.21 0.39 -19.33
C LEU A 362 -16.07 -0.58 -18.96
N THR A 363 -15.81 -1.56 -19.83
CA THR A 363 -14.77 -2.58 -19.63
C THR A 363 -13.36 -1.97 -19.61
N ILE A 364 -13.06 -0.97 -20.44
CA ILE A 364 -11.75 -0.29 -20.41
C ILE A 364 -11.53 0.52 -19.13
N VAL A 365 -12.58 1.13 -18.56
CA VAL A 365 -12.49 1.79 -17.24
C VAL A 365 -12.16 0.75 -16.18
N ARG A 366 -12.86 -0.39 -16.16
CA ARG A 366 -12.61 -1.46 -15.19
C ARG A 366 -11.22 -2.07 -15.34
N ALA A 367 -10.73 -2.27 -16.57
CA ALA A 367 -9.37 -2.73 -16.83
C ALA A 367 -8.32 -1.74 -16.31
N ALA A 368 -8.59 -0.43 -16.44
CA ALA A 368 -7.71 0.61 -15.92
C ALA A 368 -7.75 0.73 -14.39
N GLN A 369 -8.92 0.56 -13.78
CA GLN A 369 -9.09 0.50 -12.32
C GLN A 369 -8.36 -0.69 -11.69
N THR A 370 -8.26 -1.80 -12.40
CA THR A 370 -7.60 -3.03 -11.94
C THR A 370 -6.17 -3.17 -12.46
N GLY A 371 -5.59 -2.15 -13.09
CA GLY A 371 -4.20 -2.20 -13.52
C GLY A 371 -3.88 -3.25 -14.60
N ASN A 372 -4.90 -3.80 -15.29
CA ASN A 372 -4.71 -4.83 -16.29
C ASN A 372 -4.24 -4.21 -17.63
N LEU A 373 -2.94 -4.00 -17.76
CA LEU A 373 -2.31 -3.42 -18.93
C LEU A 373 -2.55 -4.22 -20.21
N ALA A 374 -2.55 -5.56 -20.13
CA ALA A 374 -2.75 -6.43 -21.29
C ALA A 374 -4.18 -6.25 -21.84
N LEU A 375 -5.18 -6.30 -20.97
CA LEU A 375 -6.57 -6.05 -21.33
C LEU A 375 -6.78 -4.61 -21.82
N THR A 376 -6.22 -3.61 -21.14
CA THR A 376 -6.31 -2.22 -21.61
C THR A 376 -5.73 -2.05 -23.01
N ARG A 377 -4.59 -2.69 -23.31
CA ARG A 377 -4.00 -2.68 -24.66
C ARG A 377 -4.90 -3.33 -25.70
N SER A 378 -5.41 -4.52 -25.42
CA SER A 378 -6.29 -5.25 -26.33
C SER A 378 -7.57 -4.47 -26.62
N LEU A 379 -8.18 -3.86 -25.60
CA LEU A 379 -9.38 -3.03 -25.75
C LEU A 379 -9.11 -1.79 -26.61
N VAL A 380 -8.01 -1.07 -26.37
CA VAL A 380 -7.63 0.09 -27.19
C VAL A 380 -7.35 -0.32 -28.64
N GLN A 381 -6.66 -1.45 -28.86
CA GLN A 381 -6.42 -1.99 -30.21
C GLN A 381 -7.71 -2.42 -30.92
N ALA A 382 -8.70 -2.91 -30.17
CA ALA A 382 -10.02 -3.24 -30.68
C ALA A 382 -10.89 -2.00 -30.94
N GLY A 383 -10.42 -0.78 -30.62
CA GLY A 383 -11.15 0.47 -30.88
C GLY A 383 -11.95 1.01 -29.69
N ALA A 384 -11.72 0.50 -28.47
CA ALA A 384 -12.36 1.05 -27.27
C ALA A 384 -12.03 2.54 -27.08
N THR A 385 -13.02 3.31 -26.64
CA THR A 385 -12.89 4.76 -26.45
C THR A 385 -11.96 5.07 -25.28
N VAL A 386 -10.70 5.47 -25.57
CA VAL A 386 -9.68 5.83 -24.57
C VAL A 386 -10.15 6.94 -23.62
N ASN A 387 -10.98 7.85 -24.13
CA ASN A 387 -11.55 8.98 -23.39
C ASN A 387 -12.99 8.74 -22.93
N TYR A 388 -13.39 7.48 -22.77
CA TYR A 388 -14.73 7.16 -22.30
C TYR A 388 -15.05 7.79 -20.94
N GLN A 389 -16.31 8.15 -20.75
CA GLN A 389 -16.84 8.70 -19.51
C GLN A 389 -18.22 8.08 -19.27
N ASP A 390 -18.41 7.46 -18.11
CA ASP A 390 -19.73 7.04 -17.64
C ASP A 390 -20.42 8.17 -16.86
N PHE A 391 -21.71 8.01 -16.54
CA PHE A 391 -22.50 8.88 -15.66
C PHE A 391 -21.91 9.03 -14.24
N GLY A 392 -20.89 8.22 -13.89
CA GLY A 392 -20.04 8.34 -12.70
C GLY A 392 -18.72 9.14 -12.87
N VAL A 393 -18.47 9.72 -14.06
CA VAL A 393 -17.42 10.73 -14.39
C VAL A 393 -15.95 10.25 -14.40
N GLU A 394 -15.66 8.97 -14.13
CA GLU A 394 -14.28 8.44 -14.15
C GLU A 394 -13.89 7.95 -15.56
N SER A 395 -12.85 8.57 -16.15
CA SER A 395 -12.20 8.07 -17.38
C SER A 395 -11.24 6.91 -17.08
N PRO A 396 -10.87 6.09 -18.08
CA PRO A 396 -9.84 5.06 -17.91
C PRO A 396 -8.55 5.62 -17.31
N LEU A 397 -8.12 6.81 -17.76
CA LEU A 397 -6.92 7.46 -17.25
C LEU A 397 -7.07 7.82 -15.77
N THR A 398 -8.14 8.53 -15.40
CA THR A 398 -8.37 8.92 -14.00
C THR A 398 -8.52 7.71 -13.07
N ALA A 399 -9.11 6.61 -13.56
CA ALA A 399 -9.14 5.34 -12.84
C ALA A 399 -7.72 4.79 -12.60
N ALA A 400 -6.91 4.63 -13.66
CA ALA A 400 -5.54 4.13 -13.51
C ALA A 400 -4.72 4.97 -12.51
N CYS A 401 -4.86 6.29 -12.55
CA CYS A 401 -4.12 7.19 -11.65
C CYS A 401 -4.61 7.13 -10.21
N ARG A 402 -5.92 7.03 -9.99
CA ARG A 402 -6.51 6.92 -8.65
C ARG A 402 -6.08 5.66 -7.91
N PHE A 403 -5.88 4.57 -8.64
CA PHE A 403 -5.45 3.28 -8.09
C PHE A 403 -3.94 3.05 -8.18
N GLY A 404 -3.17 4.00 -8.72
CA GLY A 404 -1.70 3.96 -8.75
C GLY A 404 -1.09 3.07 -9.84
N HIS A 405 -1.83 2.77 -10.90
CA HIS A 405 -1.38 1.92 -12.01
C HIS A 405 -0.62 2.71 -13.07
N PHE A 406 0.63 3.05 -12.79
CA PHE A 406 1.47 3.92 -13.63
C PHE A 406 1.59 3.41 -15.08
N GLU A 407 1.89 2.13 -15.31
CA GLU A 407 2.08 1.60 -16.67
C GLU A 407 0.80 1.65 -17.52
N VAL A 408 -0.37 1.51 -16.88
CA VAL A 408 -1.66 1.66 -17.56
C VAL A 408 -1.93 3.13 -17.88
N ALA A 409 -1.70 4.05 -16.93
CA ALA A 409 -1.84 5.48 -17.15
C ALA A 409 -0.92 5.98 -18.27
N LYS A 410 0.34 5.52 -18.29
CA LYS A 410 1.32 5.80 -19.34
C LYS A 410 0.84 5.32 -20.70
N PHE A 411 0.40 4.06 -20.80
CA PHE A 411 -0.14 3.52 -22.05
C PHE A 411 -1.35 4.31 -22.54
N LEU A 412 -2.30 4.63 -21.66
CA LEU A 412 -3.50 5.41 -22.01
C LEU A 412 -3.13 6.82 -22.51
N LEU A 413 -2.16 7.47 -21.88
CA LEU A 413 -1.66 8.78 -22.32
C LEU A 413 -0.97 8.71 -23.69
N ASP A 414 -0.20 7.65 -23.95
CA ASP A 414 0.40 7.41 -25.26
C ASP A 414 -0.66 7.05 -26.33
N ALA A 415 -1.80 6.47 -25.91
CA ALA A 415 -2.98 6.20 -26.73
C ALA A 415 -3.91 7.42 -26.90
N GLY A 416 -3.53 8.61 -26.42
CA GLY A 416 -4.29 9.85 -26.61
C GLY A 416 -5.36 10.13 -25.54
N ALA A 417 -5.22 9.56 -24.34
CA ALA A 417 -6.07 9.92 -23.21
C ALA A 417 -5.93 11.41 -22.86
N ASN A 418 -7.05 12.04 -22.52
CA ASN A 418 -7.13 13.43 -22.12
C ASN A 418 -6.49 13.58 -20.73
N VAL A 419 -5.25 14.05 -20.73
CA VAL A 419 -4.46 14.32 -19.53
C VAL A 419 -5.15 15.29 -18.57
N ASN A 420 -6.03 16.18 -19.06
CA ASN A 420 -6.72 17.19 -18.24
C ASN A 420 -8.17 16.79 -17.89
N HIS A 421 -8.55 15.52 -18.07
CA HIS A 421 -9.86 15.02 -17.62
C HIS A 421 -9.99 15.14 -16.10
N LYS A 422 -11.14 15.64 -15.64
CA LYS A 422 -11.45 15.80 -14.22
C LYS A 422 -12.50 14.77 -13.80
N ALA A 423 -12.23 14.04 -12.72
CA ALA A 423 -13.22 13.13 -12.13
C ALA A 423 -14.39 13.90 -11.49
N ALA A 424 -15.46 13.21 -11.08
CA ALA A 424 -16.59 13.82 -10.34
C ALA A 424 -16.14 14.57 -9.08
N SER A 425 -15.06 14.10 -8.44
CA SER A 425 -14.43 14.73 -7.28
C SER A 425 -13.66 16.01 -7.62
N LYS A 426 -13.63 16.44 -8.89
CA LYS A 426 -12.79 17.50 -9.46
C LYS A 426 -11.28 17.25 -9.39
N MET A 427 -10.85 16.13 -8.82
CA MET A 427 -9.44 15.73 -8.79
C MET A 427 -8.92 15.32 -10.17
N THR A 428 -7.67 15.65 -10.43
CA THR A 428 -6.91 15.22 -11.60
C THR A 428 -6.11 13.93 -11.34
N CYS A 429 -5.61 13.34 -12.42
CA CYS A 429 -4.63 12.26 -12.36
C CYS A 429 -3.34 12.71 -11.62
N LEU A 430 -2.91 13.97 -11.80
CA LEU A 430 -1.77 14.55 -11.10
C LEU A 430 -2.02 14.67 -9.59
N ASP A 431 -3.20 15.15 -9.16
CA ASP A 431 -3.54 15.19 -7.73
C ASP A 431 -3.51 13.80 -7.09
N SER A 432 -4.02 12.80 -7.81
CA SER A 432 -4.00 11.40 -7.37
C SER A 432 -2.58 10.86 -7.24
N ALA A 433 -1.71 11.14 -8.23
CA ALA A 433 -0.31 10.72 -8.21
C ALA A 433 0.46 11.36 -7.04
N ILE A 434 0.19 12.63 -6.73
CA ILE A 434 0.80 13.34 -5.60
C ILE A 434 0.33 12.75 -4.28
N GLY A 435 -0.97 12.47 -4.13
CA GLY A 435 -1.50 11.85 -2.92
C GLY A 435 -1.02 10.42 -2.68
N LEU A 436 -0.69 9.69 -3.74
CA LEU A 436 -0.07 8.36 -3.69
C LEU A 436 1.46 8.39 -3.55
N ASN A 437 2.07 9.58 -3.53
CA ASN A 437 3.52 9.76 -3.45
C ASN A 437 4.29 9.13 -4.63
N ALA A 438 3.68 9.08 -5.81
CA ALA A 438 4.21 8.41 -6.99
C ALA A 438 5.10 9.34 -7.83
N THR A 439 6.34 9.59 -7.39
CA THR A 439 7.26 10.58 -7.99
C THR A 439 7.45 10.41 -9.50
N GLU A 440 7.69 9.19 -9.99
CA GLU A 440 7.86 8.93 -11.43
C GLU A 440 6.61 9.26 -12.25
N MET A 441 5.44 8.99 -11.68
CA MET A 441 4.16 9.31 -12.29
C MET A 441 3.91 10.81 -12.31
N VAL A 442 4.23 11.52 -11.22
CA VAL A 442 4.15 12.98 -11.14
C VAL A 442 5.02 13.63 -12.21
N GLU A 443 6.29 13.21 -12.33
CA GLU A 443 7.20 13.72 -13.35
C GLU A 443 6.66 13.49 -14.77
N PHE A 444 6.16 12.28 -15.04
CA PHE A 444 5.61 11.93 -16.34
C PHE A 444 4.37 12.76 -16.70
N LEU A 445 3.44 12.93 -15.76
CA LEU A 445 2.19 13.68 -15.95
C LEU A 445 2.45 15.17 -16.16
N ILE A 446 3.38 15.74 -15.38
CA ILE A 446 3.89 17.10 -15.57
C ILE A 446 4.46 17.26 -16.98
N LYS A 447 5.31 16.32 -17.42
CA LYS A 447 5.91 16.34 -18.77
C LYS A 447 4.87 16.23 -19.89
N LYS A 448 3.76 15.53 -19.64
CA LYS A 448 2.61 15.44 -20.55
C LYS A 448 1.70 16.68 -20.50
N GLY A 449 2.03 17.69 -19.69
CA GLY A 449 1.34 18.97 -19.65
C GLY A 449 0.11 19.00 -18.73
N GLN A 450 0.03 18.10 -17.74
CA GLN A 450 -1.03 18.13 -16.75
C GLN A 450 -0.90 19.35 -15.83
N VAL A 451 -2.02 20.02 -15.54
CA VAL A 451 -2.08 21.16 -14.65
C VAL A 451 -2.76 20.75 -13.34
N LEU A 452 -2.30 21.31 -12.22
CA LEU A 452 -2.94 21.12 -10.91
C LEU A 452 -4.30 21.80 -10.86
N THR A 453 -5.30 21.14 -10.28
CA THR A 453 -6.62 21.74 -10.06
C THR A 453 -6.82 22.27 -8.65
N HIS A 454 -6.11 21.71 -7.66
CA HIS A 454 -6.18 22.14 -6.26
C HIS A 454 -4.78 22.46 -5.70
N PRO A 455 -4.06 23.41 -6.32
CA PRO A 455 -2.65 23.69 -6.05
C PRO A 455 -2.30 23.84 -4.56
N GLY A 456 -3.18 24.49 -3.78
CA GLY A 456 -2.98 24.68 -2.36
C GLY A 456 -3.12 23.40 -1.52
N GLU A 457 -4.16 22.59 -1.75
CA GLU A 457 -4.34 21.31 -1.05
C GLU A 457 -3.20 20.33 -1.37
N THR A 458 -2.76 20.32 -2.63
CA THR A 458 -1.62 19.56 -3.10
C THR A 458 -0.33 19.94 -2.37
N LEU A 459 -0.08 21.24 -2.20
CA LEU A 459 1.08 21.76 -1.44
C LEU A 459 1.06 21.27 0.02
N ILE A 460 -0.10 21.33 0.68
CA ILE A 460 -0.28 20.84 2.05
C ILE A 460 -0.08 19.33 2.17
N GLN A 461 -0.62 18.57 1.22
CA GLN A 461 -0.49 17.12 1.20
C GLN A 461 0.95 16.68 0.98
N ALA A 462 1.66 17.31 0.04
CA ALA A 462 3.05 17.01 -0.23
C ALA A 462 3.98 17.46 0.91
N ALA A 463 3.69 18.59 1.56
CA ALA A 463 4.37 19.02 2.78
C ALA A 463 4.15 18.01 3.93
N SER A 464 2.92 17.51 4.08
CA SER A 464 2.56 16.55 5.13
C SER A 464 3.17 15.17 4.92
N SER A 465 3.24 14.69 3.67
CA SER A 465 3.82 13.39 3.32
C SER A 465 5.36 13.41 3.34
N GLY A 466 5.96 14.60 3.34
CA GLY A 466 7.39 14.79 3.45
C GLY A 466 8.16 14.57 2.15
N ASN A 467 7.48 14.50 1.01
CA ASN A 467 8.10 14.30 -0.30
C ASN A 467 8.53 15.62 -0.93
N LEU A 468 9.73 16.06 -0.54
CA LEU A 468 10.37 17.26 -1.07
C LEU A 468 10.62 17.17 -2.59
N GLU A 469 10.81 15.97 -3.14
CA GLU A 469 11.09 15.80 -4.56
C GLU A 469 9.87 16.15 -5.42
N ILE A 470 8.67 15.69 -5.02
CA ILE A 470 7.41 16.09 -5.67
C ILE A 470 7.22 17.62 -5.60
N LEU A 471 7.50 18.23 -4.45
CA LEU A 471 7.40 19.69 -4.30
C LEU A 471 8.36 20.43 -5.23
N LYS A 472 9.61 19.96 -5.35
CA LYS A 472 10.59 20.51 -6.29
C LYS A 472 10.16 20.35 -7.74
N GLN A 473 9.60 19.19 -8.10
CA GLN A 473 9.06 18.94 -9.44
C GLN A 473 7.91 19.90 -9.76
N ILE A 474 6.98 20.10 -8.83
CA ILE A 474 5.89 21.07 -9.02
C ILE A 474 6.45 22.51 -9.08
N ALA A 475 7.47 22.86 -8.28
CA ALA A 475 8.14 24.17 -8.35
C ALA A 475 8.84 24.44 -9.68
N GLY A 476 9.52 23.45 -10.25
CA GLY A 476 10.23 23.59 -11.52
C GLY A 476 9.34 23.83 -12.75
N THR A 477 8.02 23.64 -12.63
CA THR A 477 7.07 23.79 -13.75
C THR A 477 6.51 25.21 -13.92
N GLY A 478 7.03 26.19 -13.16
CA GLY A 478 6.53 27.57 -13.19
C GLY A 478 5.22 27.80 -12.42
N HIS A 479 4.71 26.79 -11.70
CA HIS A 479 3.54 26.92 -10.83
C HIS A 479 3.85 27.62 -9.51
N PHE A 480 5.14 27.82 -9.18
CA PHE A 480 5.63 28.59 -8.03
C PHE A 480 6.30 29.88 -8.53
N GLY A 481 5.53 30.76 -9.16
CA GLY A 481 5.99 32.07 -9.63
C GLY A 481 5.51 33.20 -8.72
N ARG A 482 6.37 34.17 -8.44
CA ARG A 482 6.03 35.46 -7.80
C ARG A 482 4.90 36.18 -8.59
N LEU A 483 3.82 36.57 -7.88
CA LEU A 483 2.78 37.57 -8.23
C LEU A 483 1.66 37.12 -9.21
N PRO A 484 0.57 37.92 -9.26
CA PRO A 484 -0.78 37.74 -8.72
C PRO A 484 -1.71 37.00 -9.71
N ILE A 485 -3.00 36.86 -9.37
CA ILE A 485 -4.14 36.32 -10.18
C ILE A 485 -4.64 34.95 -9.67
N GLU A 486 -5.95 34.78 -9.75
CA GLU A 486 -6.89 33.96 -8.96
C GLU A 486 -6.65 32.43 -8.94
N ASP A 487 -5.65 31.89 -9.65
CA ASP A 487 -5.43 30.43 -9.82
C ASP A 487 -3.99 29.92 -9.51
N GLN A 488 -3.14 30.70 -8.81
CA GLN A 488 -1.76 30.30 -8.45
C GLN A 488 -1.65 29.48 -7.14
N ILE A 489 -0.60 28.63 -7.02
CA ILE A 489 -0.18 28.04 -5.73
C ILE A 489 0.22 29.20 -4.81
N ILE A 490 -0.66 29.57 -3.88
CA ILE A 490 -0.28 30.47 -2.79
C ILE A 490 0.60 29.63 -1.86
N ILE A 491 1.91 29.94 -1.80
CA ILE A 491 2.87 29.23 -0.92
C ILE A 491 2.47 29.37 0.55
N ASP A 492 1.90 30.52 0.89
CA ASP A 492 1.27 30.82 2.18
C ASP A 492 -0.22 30.40 2.23
N GLY A 493 -0.68 29.69 1.20
CA GLY A 493 -2.05 29.29 0.90
C GLY A 493 -2.61 28.19 1.80
N PRO A 494 -3.74 27.57 1.39
CA PRO A 494 -4.79 27.08 2.27
C PRO A 494 -4.26 26.18 3.38
N THR A 495 -4.90 26.28 4.53
CA THR A 495 -4.56 25.50 5.69
C THR A 495 -5.28 24.15 5.68
N ASN A 496 -4.68 23.14 6.29
CA ASN A 496 -5.38 21.89 6.54
C ASN A 496 -6.54 22.10 7.55
N SER A 497 -7.26 21.03 7.90
CA SER A 497 -8.36 21.09 8.87
C SER A 497 -7.97 21.58 10.27
N LYS A 498 -6.67 21.64 10.59
CA LYS A 498 -6.13 22.18 11.84
C LYS A 498 -5.68 23.64 11.72
N GLY A 499 -5.77 24.25 10.54
CA GLY A 499 -5.27 25.60 10.34
C GLY A 499 -3.77 25.65 9.99
N GLU A 500 -3.12 24.54 9.67
CA GLU A 500 -1.68 24.50 9.37
C GLU A 500 -1.44 24.64 7.85
N ASN A 501 -0.58 25.59 7.45
CA ASN A 501 -0.08 25.66 6.07
C ASN A 501 1.26 24.91 5.91
N ALA A 502 1.81 24.85 4.70
CA ALA A 502 3.03 24.09 4.41
C ALA A 502 4.24 24.56 5.24
N LEU A 503 4.37 25.88 5.44
CA LEU A 503 5.44 26.43 6.28
C LEU A 503 5.27 25.98 7.74
N ARG A 504 4.05 26.03 8.30
CA ARG A 504 3.76 25.53 9.66
C ARG A 504 4.07 24.04 9.80
N ILE A 505 3.61 23.22 8.84
CA ILE A 505 3.85 21.76 8.82
C ILE A 505 5.36 21.46 8.84
N SER A 506 6.17 22.21 8.08
CA SER A 506 7.62 22.00 8.06
C SER A 506 8.28 22.29 9.42
N ILE A 507 7.76 23.24 10.20
CA ILE A 507 8.22 23.54 11.57
C ILE A 507 7.79 22.44 12.54
N ASP A 508 6.54 22.02 12.49
CA ASP A 508 6.00 20.99 13.40
C ASP A 508 6.68 19.63 13.19
N GLN A 509 7.03 19.30 11.95
CA GLN A 509 7.75 18.08 11.60
C GLN A 509 9.28 18.19 11.70
N ASP A 510 9.83 19.37 12.05
CA ASP A 510 11.28 19.65 12.08
C ASP A 510 11.99 19.36 10.73
N ARG A 511 11.29 19.61 9.63
CA ARG A 511 11.76 19.35 8.27
C ARG A 511 12.50 20.56 7.74
N VAL A 512 13.76 20.70 8.15
CA VAL A 512 14.65 21.81 7.77
C VAL A 512 14.81 21.94 6.25
N ASP A 513 14.89 20.80 5.55
CA ASP A 513 15.00 20.73 4.09
C ASP A 513 13.77 21.32 3.38
N LEU A 514 12.58 20.96 3.84
CA LEU A 514 11.31 21.51 3.36
C LEU A 514 11.16 22.99 3.73
N PHE A 515 11.50 23.36 4.96
CA PHE A 515 11.43 24.73 5.43
C PHE A 515 12.27 25.67 4.55
N LYS A 516 13.54 25.30 4.31
CA LYS A 516 14.44 26.09 3.45
C LYS A 516 13.90 26.22 2.04
N PHE A 517 13.44 25.12 1.45
CA PHE A 517 12.85 25.12 0.11
C PHE A 517 11.63 26.06 0.02
N LEU A 518 10.73 26.03 0.99
CA LEU A 518 9.55 26.91 1.01
C LEU A 518 9.95 28.40 1.13
N VAL A 519 10.96 28.71 1.93
CA VAL A 519 11.48 30.08 2.06
C VAL A 519 12.16 30.54 0.77
N GLU A 520 12.97 29.68 0.15
CA GLU A 520 13.59 29.94 -1.17
C GLU A 520 12.52 30.15 -2.26
N ALA A 521 11.39 29.44 -2.17
CA ALA A 521 10.24 29.61 -3.05
C ALA A 521 9.43 30.90 -2.76
N GLY A 522 9.69 31.59 -1.64
CA GLY A 522 9.09 32.88 -1.29
C GLY A 522 8.00 32.84 -0.23
N ALA A 523 7.96 31.82 0.64
CA ALA A 523 7.05 31.79 1.78
C ALA A 523 7.20 33.02 2.69
N ASN A 524 6.08 33.60 3.12
CA ASN A 524 6.07 34.78 3.98
C ASN A 524 6.48 34.42 5.42
N LEU A 525 7.68 34.86 5.82
CA LEU A 525 8.18 34.64 7.17
C LEU A 525 7.48 35.50 8.24
N TYR A 526 6.76 36.56 7.84
CA TYR A 526 6.05 37.48 8.76
C TYR A 526 4.59 37.09 8.99
N GLN A 527 4.14 35.95 8.45
CA GLN A 527 2.76 35.51 8.57
C GLN A 527 2.36 35.13 10.00
N THR A 528 1.05 35.05 10.23
CA THR A 528 0.42 34.56 11.48
C THR A 528 -0.05 33.12 11.29
N PHE A 529 -0.11 32.33 12.36
CA PHE A 529 -0.80 31.03 12.36
C PHE A 529 -2.09 31.09 13.17
N PRO A 530 -3.10 30.24 12.92
CA PRO A 530 -4.35 30.27 13.67
C PRO A 530 -4.21 30.07 15.18
N ASP A 531 -3.28 29.20 15.60
CA ASP A 531 -2.91 28.97 17.01
C ASP A 531 -1.90 30.01 17.54
N TYR A 532 -1.37 30.83 16.65
CA TYR A 532 -0.31 31.80 16.92
C TYR A 532 -0.57 33.11 16.17
N PRO A 533 -1.64 33.87 16.56
CA PRO A 533 -2.18 34.98 15.78
C PRO A 533 -1.37 36.28 15.97
N MET A 534 -0.05 36.18 15.83
CA MET A 534 0.87 37.31 15.85
C MET A 534 1.81 37.26 14.64
N SER A 535 2.31 38.42 14.21
CA SER A 535 3.28 38.49 13.12
C SER A 535 4.58 37.75 13.49
N LEU A 536 5.31 37.31 12.47
CA LEU A 536 6.54 36.53 12.63
C LEU A 536 6.33 35.16 13.32
N ALA A 537 5.11 34.61 13.26
CA ALA A 537 4.76 33.34 13.88
C ALA A 537 5.74 32.18 13.57
N PRO A 538 6.32 32.04 12.35
CA PRO A 538 7.32 31.02 12.07
C PRO A 538 8.50 30.98 13.05
N LEU A 539 9.09 32.14 13.38
CA LEU A 539 10.23 32.22 14.30
C LEU A 539 9.83 31.91 15.74
N PHE A 540 8.69 32.47 16.16
CA PHE A 540 8.18 32.24 17.51
C PHE A 540 7.83 30.77 17.77
N VAL A 541 7.14 30.12 16.83
CA VAL A 541 6.77 28.70 16.93
C VAL A 541 8.01 27.82 16.88
N ALA A 542 8.94 28.06 15.94
CA ALA A 542 10.18 27.31 15.87
C ALA A 542 10.99 27.41 17.17
N ALA A 543 11.06 28.60 17.77
CA ALA A 543 11.68 28.81 19.08
C ALA A 543 10.92 28.08 20.19
N ALA A 544 9.59 28.22 20.26
CA ALA A 544 8.76 27.55 21.25
C ALA A 544 8.85 26.02 21.18
N ASP A 545 8.97 25.45 19.99
CA ASP A 545 9.07 23.99 19.79
C ASP A 545 10.50 23.46 19.81
N GLY A 546 11.51 24.33 19.94
CA GLY A 546 12.90 23.91 20.04
C GLY A 546 13.51 23.47 18.70
N ARG A 547 13.02 23.98 17.57
CA ARG A 547 13.49 23.66 16.21
C ARG A 547 14.76 24.43 15.89
N TYR A 548 15.87 24.01 16.50
CA TYR A 548 17.14 24.73 16.50
C TYR A 548 17.63 25.14 15.10
N GLU A 549 17.66 24.21 14.14
CA GLU A 549 18.17 24.48 12.79
C GLU A 549 17.26 25.44 12.00
N ILE A 550 15.95 25.41 12.26
CA ILE A 550 14.98 26.35 11.66
C ILE A 550 15.16 27.74 12.29
N VAL A 551 15.27 27.84 13.61
CA VAL A 551 15.55 29.11 14.31
C VAL A 551 16.85 29.73 13.81
N LYS A 552 17.90 28.92 13.69
CA LYS A 552 19.19 29.35 13.16
C LYS A 552 19.04 29.95 11.77
N TYR A 553 18.42 29.22 10.85
CA TYR A 553 18.19 29.70 9.48
C TYR A 553 17.36 30.99 9.42
N LEU A 554 16.33 31.12 10.25
CA LEU A 554 15.49 32.32 10.33
C LEU A 554 16.27 33.56 10.81
N VAL A 555 17.09 33.41 11.84
CA VAL A 555 17.95 34.50 12.35
C VAL A 555 19.03 34.86 11.32
N GLU A 556 19.63 33.87 10.67
CA GLU A 556 20.59 34.08 9.56
C GLU A 556 19.93 34.77 8.35
N SER A 557 18.62 34.60 8.17
CA SER A 557 17.81 35.31 7.16
C SER A 557 17.48 36.77 7.55
N GLY A 558 18.00 37.25 8.68
CA GLY A 558 17.87 38.65 9.13
C GLY A 558 16.65 38.93 10.02
N LEU A 559 15.95 37.90 10.50
CA LEU A 559 14.85 38.10 11.44
C LEU A 559 15.40 38.44 12.84
N ASP A 560 14.84 39.48 13.45
CA ASP A 560 15.27 39.98 14.76
C ASP A 560 14.85 39.00 15.89
N PRO A 561 15.80 38.40 16.63
CA PRO A 561 15.49 37.53 17.77
C PRO A 561 14.86 38.29 18.96
N ASN A 562 14.87 39.63 18.95
CA ASN A 562 14.20 40.50 19.92
C ASN A 562 12.87 41.05 19.41
N PHE A 563 12.36 40.57 18.28
CA PHE A 563 11.09 41.07 17.75
C PHE A 563 9.97 40.91 18.78
N HIS A 564 9.24 42.00 19.02
CA HIS A 564 8.06 42.03 19.88
C HIS A 564 6.80 42.00 19.02
N ALA A 565 6.04 40.92 19.11
CA ALA A 565 4.73 40.85 18.50
C ALA A 565 3.74 41.81 19.18
N GLU A 566 2.97 42.55 18.37
CA GLU A 566 2.00 43.53 18.85
C GLU A 566 1.02 42.92 19.86
N GLY A 567 0.79 43.60 20.98
CA GLY A 567 -0.07 43.09 22.06
C GLY A 567 0.56 42.01 22.95
N THR A 568 1.82 41.63 22.72
CA THR A 568 2.56 40.64 23.53
C THR A 568 3.85 41.24 24.12
N HIS A 569 4.24 40.84 25.34
CA HIS A 569 5.59 41.11 25.88
C HIS A 569 6.53 39.93 25.60
N ALA A 570 6.37 39.25 24.46
CA ALA A 570 7.07 38.00 24.20
C ALA A 570 8.00 38.14 23.00
N THR A 571 9.22 37.65 23.16
CA THR A 571 10.25 37.54 22.10
C THR A 571 10.44 36.08 21.68
N PRO A 572 11.02 35.81 20.51
CA PRO A 572 11.47 34.46 20.14
C PRO A 572 12.35 33.81 21.21
N PHE A 573 13.27 34.59 21.81
CA PHE A 573 14.11 34.12 22.90
C PHE A 573 13.30 33.65 24.13
N LEU A 574 12.32 34.44 24.57
CA LEU A 574 11.46 34.02 25.68
C LEU A 574 10.67 32.75 25.36
N HIS A 575 10.18 32.62 24.12
CA HIS A 575 9.51 31.40 23.67
C HIS A 575 10.42 30.18 23.67
N ALA A 576 11.68 30.32 23.27
CA ALA A 576 12.70 29.28 23.41
C ALA A 576 12.82 28.78 24.85
N CYS A 577 12.91 29.71 25.80
CA CYS A 577 13.10 29.39 27.20
C CYS A 577 11.85 28.75 27.85
N LEU A 578 10.67 29.31 27.55
CA LEU A 578 9.39 28.87 28.09
C LEU A 578 8.91 27.55 27.46
N GLY A 579 9.25 27.32 26.18
CA GLY A 579 8.84 26.17 25.38
C GLY A 579 9.77 24.97 25.51
N LYS A 580 10.14 24.34 24.40
CA LYS A 580 11.01 23.14 24.31
C LYS A 580 12.45 23.48 23.90
N GLY A 581 12.82 24.76 23.87
CA GLY A 581 14.17 25.19 23.51
C GLY A 581 15.23 24.57 24.41
N ARG A 582 16.29 24.05 23.77
CA ARG A 582 17.45 23.43 24.41
C ARG A 582 18.58 24.45 24.56
N LEU A 583 19.59 24.10 25.36
CA LEU A 583 20.73 24.98 25.68
C LEU A 583 21.49 25.49 24.45
N ASP A 584 21.68 24.65 23.44
CA ASP A 584 22.31 24.98 22.15
C ASP A 584 21.59 26.15 21.45
N MET A 585 20.26 26.05 21.33
CA MET A 585 19.44 27.11 20.73
C MET A 585 19.41 28.39 21.54
N ILE A 586 19.34 28.28 22.88
CA ILE A 586 19.37 29.44 23.79
C ILE A 586 20.70 30.18 23.67
N LYS A 587 21.83 29.44 23.67
CA LYS A 587 23.16 30.02 23.44
C LYS A 587 23.24 30.75 22.10
N TYR A 588 22.78 30.09 21.04
CA TYR A 588 22.80 30.64 19.70
C TYR A 588 22.03 31.96 19.62
N LEU A 589 20.80 32.02 20.16
CA LEU A 589 20.01 33.25 20.16
C LEU A 589 20.71 34.39 20.91
N ILE A 590 21.36 34.10 22.04
CA ILE A 590 22.11 35.09 22.82
C ILE A 590 23.34 35.58 22.06
N GLU A 591 24.08 34.67 21.43
CA GLU A 591 25.23 35.01 20.58
C GLU A 591 24.82 35.91 19.38
N HIS A 592 23.55 35.82 18.95
CA HIS A 592 22.96 36.65 17.89
C HIS A 592 22.13 37.82 18.44
N GLY A 593 22.40 38.25 19.68
CA GLY A 593 21.90 39.51 20.22
C GLY A 593 20.55 39.44 20.93
N ALA A 594 20.03 38.25 21.25
CA ALA A 594 18.82 38.14 22.07
C ALA A 594 19.02 38.75 23.47
N ASN A 595 18.09 39.60 23.90
CA ASN A 595 18.10 40.21 25.22
C ASN A 595 17.73 39.18 26.29
N VAL A 596 18.71 38.80 27.09
CA VAL A 596 18.59 37.77 28.14
C VAL A 596 17.66 38.19 29.28
N ASN A 597 17.45 39.50 29.46
CA ASN A 597 16.67 40.06 30.55
C ASN A 597 15.19 40.24 30.25
N GLU A 598 14.75 39.91 29.04
CA GLU A 598 13.35 39.99 28.69
C GLU A 598 12.51 39.17 29.66
N VAL A 599 11.32 39.69 29.96
CA VAL A 599 10.32 39.02 30.81
C VAL A 599 8.97 39.00 30.10
N SER A 600 8.30 37.86 30.15
CA SER A 600 6.93 37.73 29.66
C SER A 600 5.96 38.65 30.42
N GLN A 601 4.73 38.79 29.92
CA GLN A 601 3.67 39.59 30.57
C GLN A 601 3.41 39.19 32.04
N ASN A 602 3.64 37.92 32.38
CA ASN A 602 3.48 37.39 33.73
C ASN A 602 4.75 37.47 34.59
N GLY A 603 5.77 38.21 34.15
CA GLY A 603 7.05 38.40 34.84
C GLY A 603 8.04 37.23 34.74
N TYR A 604 7.77 36.21 33.91
CA TYR A 604 8.71 35.11 33.74
C TYR A 604 9.89 35.49 32.84
N SER A 605 11.10 35.42 33.39
CA SER A 605 12.38 35.45 32.65
C SER A 605 12.80 34.05 32.19
N CYS A 606 13.80 33.98 31.30
CA CYS A 606 14.41 32.72 30.88
C CYS A 606 14.98 31.91 32.07
N LEU A 607 15.58 32.59 33.04
CA LEU A 607 16.11 31.95 34.27
C LEU A 607 15.00 31.32 35.11
N SER A 608 13.87 32.02 35.28
CA SER A 608 12.70 31.49 35.99
C SER A 608 12.06 30.31 35.25
N ALA A 609 12.06 30.33 33.91
CA ALA A 609 11.57 29.24 33.08
C ALA A 609 12.43 27.97 33.26
N ALA A 610 13.76 28.12 33.26
CA ALA A 610 14.69 27.01 33.49
C ALA A 610 14.47 26.34 34.85
N LEU A 611 14.22 27.11 35.90
CA LEU A 611 13.89 26.57 37.23
C LEU A 611 12.59 25.76 37.22
N ARG A 612 11.50 26.30 36.66
CA ARG A 612 10.20 25.60 36.61
C ARG A 612 10.28 24.29 35.83
N LYS A 613 11.01 24.30 34.71
CA LYS A 613 11.22 23.13 33.85
C LYS A 613 12.26 22.15 34.40
N LYS A 614 12.95 22.51 35.49
CA LYS A 614 14.09 21.76 36.06
C LYS A 614 15.24 21.55 35.05
N ASP A 615 15.47 22.52 34.17
CA ASP A 615 16.56 22.49 33.20
C ASP A 615 17.85 23.05 33.81
N ALA A 616 18.60 22.17 34.50
CA ALA A 616 19.84 22.53 35.17
C ALA A 616 20.90 23.09 34.21
N LYS A 617 20.92 22.64 32.95
CA LYS A 617 21.92 23.05 31.97
C LYS A 617 21.71 24.51 31.56
N VAL A 618 20.47 24.88 31.25
CA VAL A 618 20.11 26.27 30.91
C VAL A 618 20.26 27.18 32.13
N PHE A 619 19.82 26.73 33.30
CA PHE A 619 19.94 27.49 34.53
C PHE A 619 21.41 27.84 34.86
N GLU A 620 22.30 26.85 34.86
CA GLU A 620 23.72 27.06 35.17
C GLU A 620 24.42 27.94 34.13
N PHE A 621 24.03 27.83 32.86
CA PHE A 621 24.56 28.69 31.81
C PHE A 621 24.15 30.16 32.01
N LEU A 622 22.86 30.43 32.20
CA LEU A 622 22.34 31.79 32.38
C LEU A 622 22.84 32.45 33.67
N LYS A 623 22.99 31.68 34.75
CA LYS A 623 23.55 32.17 36.02
C LYS A 623 24.99 32.68 35.88
N LYS A 624 25.75 32.11 34.94
CA LYS A 624 27.15 32.48 34.66
C LYS A 624 27.26 33.51 33.54
N TRP A 625 26.14 33.90 32.90
CA TRP A 625 26.16 34.87 31.83
C TRP A 625 26.49 36.27 32.37
N PRO A 626 27.47 37.00 31.78
CA PRO A 626 27.91 38.29 32.29
C PRO A 626 26.77 39.33 32.24
N GLN A 627 26.42 39.87 33.41
CA GLN A 627 25.36 40.88 33.58
C GLN A 627 25.79 42.28 33.09
N ASP A 628 27.06 42.46 32.73
CA ASP A 628 27.66 43.70 32.23
C ASP A 628 27.62 43.83 30.70
N LYS A 629 27.19 42.76 29.99
CA LYS A 629 26.88 42.80 28.54
C LYS A 629 25.38 43.01 28.26
N LEU A 630 24.70 43.63 29.23
CA LEU A 630 23.26 43.96 29.23
C LEU A 630 22.99 45.36 28.69
#